data_AF-A0A6M1LUJ5-F1
#
_entry.id   AF-A0A6M1LUJ5-F1
#
_cell.length_a   1.000
_cell.length_b   1.000
_cell.length_c   1.000
_cell.angle_alpha   90.00
_cell.angle_beta   90.00
_cell.angle_gamma   90.00
#
_symmetry.space_group_name_H-M   'P 1'
#
loop_
_entity.id
_entity.type
_entity.pdbx_description
1 polymer ?
#
loop_
_entity_poly.entity_id
_entity_poly.type
_entity_poly.pdbx_seq_one_letter_code
_entity_poly.pdbx_strand_id
1 'polypeptide(L)'
;MIGTGGPRDFAFTEAGTPPPTGFSTTIGSGPDALVLRIAQDAWQGSAQYTISVDGVPINGTLTAQASHAAGQADTVTVLGNWSAGPHTLTVNFLNDDWGGSAATDRNLYLEGA
;
A
#
# COMPACT_ATOMS: atom_id res chain seq x y z
N MET A 1 1.48 -8.57 5.33
CA MET A 1 0.43 -8.00 6.20
C MET A 1 1.00 -6.81 6.95
N ILE A 2 0.34 -5.65 6.90
CA ILE A 2 0.68 -4.47 7.71
C ILE A 2 0.04 -4.61 9.10
N GLY A 3 -1.21 -5.10 9.18
CA GLY A 3 -1.81 -5.87 10.29
C GLY A 3 -1.97 -5.23 11.68
N THR A 4 -1.23 -4.18 11.99
CA THR A 4 -1.48 -3.31 13.14
C THR A 4 -1.37 -1.88 12.65
N GLY A 5 -2.21 -0.97 13.14
CA GLY A 5 -2.14 0.44 12.80
C GLY A 5 -0.72 1.01 12.94
N GLY A 6 -0.39 1.97 12.08
CA GLY A 6 0.90 2.63 12.07
C GLY A 6 1.81 2.29 10.87
N PRO A 7 3.04 2.84 10.87
CA PRO A 7 3.96 2.73 9.76
C PRO A 7 4.66 1.37 9.68
N ARG A 8 4.92 0.93 8.44
CA ARG A 8 5.79 -0.18 8.08
C ARG A 8 6.75 0.26 6.97
N ASP A 9 8.02 -0.03 7.16
CA ASP A 9 9.09 0.33 6.23
C ASP A 9 9.49 -0.88 5.36
N PHE A 10 9.77 -0.60 4.08
CA PHE A 10 10.17 -1.59 3.08
C PHE A 10 11.29 -1.03 2.21
N ALA A 11 12.31 -1.84 1.96
CA ALA A 11 13.31 -1.56 0.94
C ALA A 11 12.85 -2.15 -0.40
N PHE A 12 13.13 -1.49 -1.52
CA PHE A 12 12.73 -1.97 -2.85
C PHE A 12 13.80 -1.74 -3.92
N THR A 13 13.71 -2.53 -4.98
CA THR A 13 14.45 -2.44 -6.26
C THR A 13 13.48 -2.83 -7.37
N GLU A 14 13.47 -2.14 -8.52
CA GLU A 14 12.47 -2.34 -9.59
C GLU A 14 12.22 -3.82 -9.95
N ALA A 15 10.94 -4.21 -9.99
CA ALA A 15 10.49 -5.53 -10.42
C ALA A 15 9.25 -5.43 -11.33
N GLY A 16 9.10 -6.41 -12.23
CA GLY A 16 7.93 -6.52 -13.11
C GLY A 16 6.69 -7.02 -12.35
N THR A 17 5.59 -6.26 -12.43
CA THR A 17 4.36 -6.54 -11.68
C THR A 17 3.38 -7.42 -12.47
N PRO A 18 2.71 -8.41 -11.83
CA PRO A 18 1.57 -9.11 -12.42
C PRO A 18 0.43 -8.15 -12.83
N PRO A 19 -0.44 -8.54 -13.78
CA PRO A 19 -1.59 -7.72 -14.19
C PRO A 19 -2.48 -7.33 -13.00
N PRO A 20 -3.01 -6.09 -12.95
CA PRO A 20 -3.91 -5.65 -11.89
C PRO A 20 -5.19 -6.49 -11.90
N THR A 21 -5.66 -6.89 -10.72
CA THR A 21 -6.97 -7.53 -10.54
C THR A 21 -7.94 -6.65 -9.76
N GLY A 22 -7.47 -5.46 -9.33
CA GLY A 22 -8.22 -4.46 -8.56
C GLY A 22 -8.07 -3.06 -9.17
N PHE A 23 -8.27 -2.03 -8.35
CA PHE A 23 -8.16 -0.63 -8.78
C PHE A 23 -6.72 -0.29 -9.12
N SER A 24 -6.50 0.57 -10.12
CA SER A 24 -5.17 1.05 -10.50
C SER A 24 -5.10 2.56 -10.35
N THR A 25 -4.04 3.04 -9.70
CA THR A 25 -3.82 4.48 -9.51
C THR A 25 -2.35 4.83 -9.58
N THR A 26 -2.07 6.06 -9.99
CA THR A 26 -0.72 6.63 -10.01
C THR A 26 -0.68 7.85 -9.11
N ILE A 27 0.33 7.93 -8.26
CA ILE A 27 0.55 9.00 -7.29
C ILE A 27 1.96 9.57 -7.43
N GLY A 28 2.18 10.79 -6.95
CA GLY A 28 3.49 11.45 -7.02
C GLY A 28 3.83 11.97 -8.42
N SER A 29 5.10 12.28 -8.63
CA SER A 29 5.63 12.79 -9.89
C SER A 29 7.15 12.58 -10.00
N GLY A 30 7.63 12.50 -11.23
CA GLY A 30 9.04 12.29 -11.55
C GLY A 30 9.24 11.13 -12.53
N PRO A 31 10.49 10.88 -12.96
CA PRO A 31 10.80 9.86 -13.96
C PRO A 31 10.86 8.44 -13.37
N ASP A 32 11.06 8.31 -12.07
CA ASP A 32 11.19 7.01 -11.40
C ASP A 32 9.84 6.47 -10.97
N ALA A 33 9.68 5.15 -10.96
CA ALA A 33 8.42 4.49 -10.62
C ALA A 33 8.65 3.31 -9.67
N LEU A 34 7.77 3.18 -8.68
CA LEU A 34 7.62 2.02 -7.82
C LEU A 34 6.19 1.52 -7.90
N VAL A 35 5.96 0.24 -8.15
CA VAL A 35 4.62 -0.32 -8.28
C VAL A 35 4.29 -1.18 -7.07
N LEU A 36 3.33 -0.74 -6.26
CA LEU A 36 2.86 -1.47 -5.09
C LEU A 36 1.61 -2.28 -5.41
N ARG A 37 1.50 -3.45 -4.78
CA ARG A 37 0.28 -4.27 -4.77
C ARG A 37 -0.35 -4.23 -3.39
N ILE A 38 -1.52 -3.61 -3.30
CA ILE A 38 -2.22 -3.37 -2.03
C ILE A 38 -3.50 -4.18 -1.97
N ALA A 39 -3.78 -4.82 -0.84
CA ALA A 39 -5.04 -5.49 -0.58
C ALA A 39 -5.53 -5.19 0.84
N GLN A 40 -6.78 -5.53 1.14
CA GLN A 40 -7.38 -5.35 2.45
C GLN A 40 -8.25 -6.53 2.89
N ASP A 41 -8.41 -6.64 4.21
CA ASP A 41 -9.64 -7.19 4.78
C ASP A 41 -10.48 -6.00 5.24
N ALA A 42 -11.64 -5.82 4.61
CA ALA A 42 -12.54 -4.72 4.95
C ALA A 42 -13.43 -5.11 6.13
N TRP A 43 -13.50 -4.25 7.14
CA TRP A 43 -14.44 -4.37 8.24
C TRP A 43 -14.87 -2.98 8.67
N GLN A 44 -16.19 -2.72 8.80
CA GLN A 44 -16.75 -1.39 9.06
C GLN A 44 -16.20 -0.27 8.14
N GLY A 45 -15.93 -0.60 6.88
CA GLY A 45 -15.31 0.29 5.89
C GLY A 45 -13.94 -0.21 5.42
N SER A 46 -13.41 0.46 4.40
CA SER A 46 -12.13 0.08 3.80
C SER A 46 -10.93 0.51 4.63
N ALA A 47 -9.82 -0.22 4.47
CA ALA A 47 -8.51 0.19 4.97
C ALA A 47 -8.03 1.47 4.28
N GLN A 48 -7.55 2.42 5.07
CA GLN A 48 -7.03 3.71 4.65
C GLN A 48 -5.55 3.81 5.01
N TYR A 49 -4.74 4.37 4.12
CA TYR A 49 -3.30 4.42 4.29
C TYR A 49 -2.67 5.64 3.63
N THR A 50 -1.44 5.97 4.04
CA THR A 50 -0.58 6.94 3.35
C THR A 50 0.72 6.28 2.93
N ILE A 51 1.36 6.84 1.91
CA ILE A 51 2.67 6.42 1.42
C ILE A 51 3.65 7.58 1.58
N SER A 52 4.87 7.27 2.01
CA SER A 52 6.03 8.16 1.90
C SER A 52 7.24 7.41 1.40
N VAL A 53 8.15 8.12 0.72
CA VAL A 53 9.47 7.59 0.36
C VAL A 53 10.55 8.45 1.00
N ASP A 54 11.47 7.82 1.72
CA ASP A 54 12.49 8.47 2.55
C ASP A 54 11.92 9.50 3.53
N GLY A 55 10.74 9.20 4.08
CA GLY A 55 10.00 10.09 4.99
C GLY A 55 9.28 11.25 4.29
N VAL A 56 9.36 11.39 2.97
CA VAL A 56 8.63 12.40 2.20
C VAL A 56 7.27 11.85 1.77
N PRO A 57 6.13 12.42 2.23
CA PRO A 57 4.81 11.95 1.85
C PRO A 57 4.55 12.09 0.34
N ILE A 58 3.97 11.05 -0.26
CA ILE A 58 3.53 11.05 -1.65
C ILE A 58 1.99 11.05 -1.66
N ASN A 59 1.40 12.18 -2.06
CA ASN A 59 -0.05 12.42 -2.00
C ASN A 59 -0.67 12.30 -0.58
N GLY A 60 -2.00 12.32 -0.49
CA GLY A 60 -2.78 12.19 0.74
C GLY A 60 -3.27 10.77 1.02
N THR A 61 -4.27 10.63 1.89
CA THR A 61 -4.86 9.34 2.24
C THR A 61 -5.42 8.60 1.03
N LEU A 62 -5.05 7.32 0.92
CA LEU A 62 -5.54 6.35 -0.06
C LEU A 62 -6.46 5.35 0.62
N THR A 63 -7.37 4.77 -0.16
CA THR A 63 -8.35 3.78 0.32
C THR A 63 -8.21 2.50 -0.48
N ALA A 64 -7.86 1.40 0.18
CA ALA A 64 -7.80 0.08 -0.45
C ALA A 64 -9.20 -0.34 -0.92
N GLN A 65 -9.25 -1.03 -2.05
CA GLN A 65 -10.47 -1.55 -2.66
C GLN A 65 -10.39 -3.07 -2.79
N ALA A 66 -9.25 -3.62 -3.23
CA ALA A 66 -9.09 -5.05 -3.48
C ALA A 66 -9.15 -5.92 -2.22
N SER A 67 -9.87 -7.03 -2.31
CA SER A 67 -10.00 -8.01 -1.22
C SER A 67 -8.81 -8.98 -1.20
N HIS A 68 -8.12 -9.06 -0.06
CA HIS A 68 -7.05 -10.03 0.19
C HIS A 68 -7.58 -11.47 0.12
N ALA A 69 -8.71 -11.75 0.78
CA ALA A 69 -9.35 -13.07 0.75
C ALA A 69 -9.73 -13.56 -0.65
N ALA A 70 -10.01 -12.64 -1.58
CA ALA A 70 -10.29 -12.97 -2.98
C ALA A 70 -9.03 -13.14 -3.85
N GLY A 71 -7.83 -13.00 -3.27
CA GLY A 71 -6.56 -13.02 -3.99
C GLY A 71 -6.36 -11.81 -4.92
N GLN A 72 -7.08 -10.72 -4.67
CA GLN A 72 -7.02 -9.51 -5.48
C GLN A 72 -6.03 -8.50 -4.90
N ALA A 73 -5.44 -7.66 -5.76
CA ALA A 73 -4.69 -6.48 -5.33
C ALA A 73 -4.98 -5.27 -6.21
N ASP A 74 -5.04 -4.10 -5.58
CA ASP A 74 -4.92 -2.81 -6.22
C ASP A 74 -3.46 -2.59 -6.65
N THR A 75 -3.28 -1.85 -7.74
CA THR A 75 -1.96 -1.43 -8.22
C THR A 75 -1.79 0.06 -7.96
N VAL A 76 -0.76 0.42 -7.18
CA VAL A 76 -0.41 1.81 -6.88
C VAL A 76 0.97 2.11 -7.46
N THR A 77 1.02 2.87 -8.55
CA THR A 77 2.26 3.36 -9.12
C THR A 77 2.67 4.65 -8.40
N VAL A 78 3.74 4.59 -7.62
CA VAL A 78 4.34 5.71 -6.91
C VAL A 78 5.45 6.29 -7.78
N LEU A 79 5.29 7.54 -8.19
CA LEU A 79 6.29 8.27 -8.98
C LEU A 79 7.14 9.17 -8.06
N GLY A 80 8.43 9.24 -8.37
CA GLY A 80 9.38 10.05 -7.62
C GLY A 80 10.57 10.54 -8.45
N ASN A 81 11.40 11.34 -7.81
CA ASN A 81 12.71 11.75 -8.32
C ASN A 81 13.76 11.22 -7.35
N TRP A 82 14.17 9.97 -7.53
CA TRP A 82 15.03 9.26 -6.62
C TRP A 82 16.41 9.08 -7.23
N SER A 83 17.46 9.38 -6.46
CA SER A 83 18.83 9.12 -6.89
C SER A 83 19.09 7.62 -6.99
N ALA A 84 20.11 7.19 -7.72
CA ALA A 84 20.55 5.80 -7.62
C ALA A 84 20.96 5.46 -6.16
N GLY A 85 20.44 4.35 -5.64
CA GLY A 85 20.73 3.90 -4.28
C GLY A 85 19.52 3.25 -3.61
N PRO A 86 19.67 2.77 -2.35
CA PRO A 86 18.56 2.25 -1.58
C PRO A 86 17.63 3.38 -1.13
N HIS A 87 16.33 3.12 -1.19
CA HIS A 87 15.27 4.00 -0.69
C HIS A 87 14.36 3.25 0.29
N THR A 88 13.74 4.00 1.19
CA THR A 88 12.79 3.46 2.15
C THR A 88 11.37 3.87 1.78
N LEU A 89 10.54 2.89 1.43
CA LEU A 89 9.10 3.07 1.34
C LEU A 89 8.49 2.90 2.72
N THR A 90 7.67 3.85 3.16
CA THR A 90 6.84 3.70 4.36
C THR A 90 5.37 3.68 3.94
N VAL A 91 4.66 2.62 4.34
CA VAL A 91 3.19 2.55 4.26
C VAL A 91 2.62 2.65 5.66
N ASN A 92 1.77 3.65 5.90
CA ASN A 92 1.17 3.91 7.20
C ASN A 92 -0.31 3.57 7.18
N PHE A 93 -0.72 2.55 7.94
CA PHE A 93 -2.12 2.12 8.05
C PHE A 93 -2.85 2.96 9.11
N LEU A 94 -3.89 3.68 8.69
CA LEU A 94 -4.45 4.80 9.47
C LEU A 94 -5.65 4.44 10.34
N ASN A 95 -6.46 3.49 9.91
CA ASN A 95 -7.72 3.16 10.56
C ASN A 95 -7.77 1.68 10.90
N ASP A 96 -6.79 1.19 11.65
CA ASP A 96 -6.87 -0.16 12.21
C ASP A 96 -8.06 -0.28 13.18
N ASP A 97 -8.75 -1.42 13.14
CA ASP A 97 -9.94 -1.67 13.95
C ASP A 97 -10.17 -3.18 14.13
N TRP A 98 -10.35 -3.62 15.37
CA TRP A 98 -10.50 -5.04 15.74
C TRP A 98 -11.77 -5.28 16.57
N GLY A 99 -12.64 -6.15 16.05
CA GLY A 99 -13.94 -6.51 16.64
C GLY A 99 -13.95 -7.79 17.47
N GLY A 100 -12.78 -8.39 17.76
CA GLY A 100 -12.68 -9.61 18.58
C GLY A 100 -12.55 -10.91 17.80
N SER A 101 -12.58 -10.88 16.46
CA SER A 101 -12.38 -12.04 15.58
C SER A 101 -11.76 -11.66 14.24
N ALA A 102 -11.15 -12.62 13.55
CA ALA A 102 -10.54 -12.39 12.23
C ALA A 102 -11.55 -11.92 11.16
N ALA A 103 -12.82 -12.32 11.26
CA ALA A 103 -13.87 -11.84 10.35
C ALA A 103 -14.31 -10.40 10.63
N THR A 104 -13.87 -9.86 11.77
CA THR A 104 -14.18 -8.51 12.24
C THR A 104 -12.88 -7.73 12.44
N ASP A 105 -11.94 -7.88 11.52
CA ASP A 105 -10.62 -7.28 11.59
C ASP A 105 -10.38 -6.46 10.33
N ARG A 106 -10.03 -5.18 10.48
CA ARG A 106 -9.65 -4.36 9.34
C ARG A 106 -8.15 -4.46 9.14
N ASN A 107 -7.75 -5.11 8.04
CA ASN A 107 -6.34 -5.27 7.72
C ASN A 107 -5.96 -4.60 6.41
N LEU A 108 -4.71 -4.14 6.36
CA LEU A 108 -4.04 -3.71 5.14
C LEU A 108 -2.88 -4.65 4.82
N TYR A 109 -2.69 -4.93 3.53
CA TYR A 109 -1.65 -5.81 3.01
C TYR A 109 -0.86 -5.09 1.93
N LEU A 110 0.47 -5.17 2.02
CA LEU A 110 1.36 -4.99 0.90
C LEU A 110 1.75 -6.39 0.42
N GLU A 111 1.27 -6.76 -0.77
CA GLU A 111 1.46 -8.08 -1.40
C GLU A 111 2.75 -8.13 -2.24
N GLY A 112 3.29 -6.96 -2.60
CA GLY A 112 4.53 -6.82 -3.37
C GLY A 112 4.83 -5.37 -3.67
N ALA A 113 6.11 -5.08 -3.88
CA ALA A 113 6.69 -3.80 -4.26
C ALA A 113 7.87 -4.06 -5.22
#